data_AF-K0XER1-F1
#
_entry.id   AF-K0XER1-F1
#
_cell.length_a   1.000
_cell.length_b   1.000
_cell.length_c   1.000
_cell.angle_alpha   90.00
_cell.angle_beta   90.00
_cell.angle_gamma   90.00
#
_symmetry.space_group_name_H-M   'P 1'
#
loop_
_entity.id
_entity.type
_entity.pdbx_description
1 polymer ?
#
loop_
_entity_poly.entity_id
_entity_poly.type
_entity_poly.pdbx_seq_one_letter_code
_entity_poly.pdbx_strand_id
1 'polypeptide(L)'
;MGNLFLTLLLIVGIVVLAIPQSVFGTIKKTMPVLLLLVAVFGIGFFINNQTNSEIKIVASNDQNEKAEGNEVFLKEVIVNGESKKPADVFSKGWIEKDGGLLWRSYDRIDGMTDSIQAKFQNGEDVVLVLKQNKWQGKARIISVQGDQGFDGYTNSESENWMNFEVKLNTGSGTFLTRKNLASLAVIVWIFLVAISLICKRFFPEQKRENKDRLIGLDLLKIVSAFMIAVIHASSGVFNNHELGSLIWKEGLILNAVTRFAVPVFLMISGALLLGKKISLEKALKKAVIAGIALFVWSFAFIFTRKILWNDGNVVYDTIMIFFNKRVSGHLWYGYLLIWIYLFSPILNVIYESLSNKLRIYFIILGLLVPSTVDGIINYFSLDVQLLQNSFFIYMNLGYISVLFIGRMIYENKEKISVILGGIISVVGLVLTILLTEGISGRLGVSTHTFFSELEIGNVMYAFGIMLIACKLSFKGDNTFIKNIIIKVSELAMGIYFSHALVMWLIGDTISISGITFKIDNSVPECLLFVVIIFITTIIMIAPLASIPYFKKLVKIS
;
A
#
# COMPACT_ATOMS: atom_id res chain seq x y z
N MET A 1 26.08 7.92 9.06
CA MET A 1 25.41 7.14 7.99
C MET A 1 26.36 6.61 6.91
N GLY A 2 27.36 7.37 6.43
CA GLY A 2 28.33 6.88 5.41
C GLY A 2 29.05 5.57 5.78
N ASN A 3 29.47 5.41 7.04
CA ASN A 3 30.06 4.15 7.53
C ASN A 3 29.06 2.99 7.56
N LEU A 4 27.76 3.22 7.77
CA LEU A 4 26.79 2.13 7.90
C LEU A 4 26.55 1.43 6.57
N PHE A 5 26.51 2.17 5.46
CA PHE A 5 26.35 1.62 4.11
C PHE A 5 27.56 0.78 3.68
N LEU A 6 28.78 1.28 3.93
CA LEU A 6 30.01 0.55 3.66
C LEU A 6 30.11 -0.71 4.52
N THR A 7 29.78 -0.61 5.81
CA THR A 7 29.73 -1.76 6.73
C THR A 7 28.70 -2.78 6.29
N LEU A 8 27.52 -2.37 5.81
CA LEU A 8 26.49 -3.31 5.36
C LEU A 8 26.86 -3.97 4.02
N LEU A 9 27.48 -3.24 3.08
CA LEU A 9 28.05 -3.81 1.85
C LEU A 9 29.15 -4.82 2.16
N LEU A 10 30.01 -4.52 3.13
CA LEU A 10 31.05 -5.43 3.60
C LEU A 10 30.46 -6.68 4.26
N ILE A 11 29.45 -6.54 5.12
CA ILE A 11 28.73 -7.67 5.73
C ILE A 11 28.08 -8.54 4.66
N VAL A 12 27.38 -7.95 3.69
CA VAL A 12 26.76 -8.71 2.61
C VAL A 12 27.82 -9.38 1.73
N GLY A 13 28.94 -8.70 1.45
CA GLY A 13 30.10 -9.28 0.75
C GLY A 13 30.68 -10.48 1.48
N ILE A 14 30.88 -10.38 2.80
CA ILE A 14 31.36 -11.47 3.66
C ILE A 14 30.37 -12.63 3.66
N VAL A 15 29.06 -12.38 3.79
CA VAL A 15 28.03 -13.43 3.77
C VAL A 15 27.97 -14.13 2.41
N VAL A 16 28.11 -13.39 1.30
CA VAL A 16 28.14 -13.97 -0.05
C VAL A 16 29.39 -14.84 -0.26
N LEU A 17 30.53 -14.44 0.29
CA LEU A 17 31.78 -15.21 0.24
C LEU A 17 31.78 -16.41 1.21
N ALA A 18 31.00 -16.37 2.28
CA ALA A 18 30.88 -17.45 3.26
C ALA A 18 29.95 -18.59 2.84
N ILE A 19 29.13 -18.41 1.78
CA ILE A 19 28.27 -19.46 1.25
C ILE A 19 29.14 -20.45 0.44
N PRO A 20 29.15 -21.76 0.75
CA PRO A 20 29.98 -22.78 0.09
C PRO A 20 29.38 -23.17 -1.27
N GLN A 21 29.19 -22.18 -2.15
CA GLN A 21 28.82 -22.32 -3.55
C GLN A 21 29.75 -21.42 -4.37
N SER A 22 29.86 -21.65 -5.68
CA SER A 22 30.68 -20.77 -6.52
C SER A 22 30.22 -19.33 -6.36
N VAL A 23 31.16 -18.39 -6.22
CA VAL A 23 30.87 -16.95 -6.06
C VAL A 23 29.91 -16.46 -7.15
N PHE A 24 30.10 -16.95 -8.39
CA PHE A 24 29.19 -16.69 -9.50
C PHE A 24 27.77 -17.24 -9.27
N GLY A 25 27.63 -18.47 -8.75
CA GLY A 25 26.32 -19.08 -8.43
C GLY A 25 25.60 -18.39 -7.26
N THR A 26 26.35 -17.95 -6.25
CA THR A 26 25.82 -17.20 -5.10
C THR A 26 25.40 -15.80 -5.52
N ILE A 27 26.28 -15.03 -6.20
CA ILE A 27 25.96 -13.71 -6.77
C ILE A 27 24.75 -13.83 -7.69
N LYS A 28 24.69 -14.85 -8.55
CA LYS A 28 23.54 -15.08 -9.42
C LYS A 28 22.22 -15.26 -8.63
N LYS A 29 22.22 -15.90 -7.45
CA LYS A 29 21.02 -16.04 -6.62
C LYS A 29 20.71 -14.81 -5.77
N THR A 30 21.72 -14.07 -5.32
CA THR A 30 21.58 -12.93 -4.39
C THR A 30 21.54 -11.57 -5.08
N MET A 31 21.93 -11.47 -6.36
CA MET A 31 21.99 -10.23 -7.14
C MET A 31 20.68 -9.42 -7.16
N PRO A 32 19.48 -10.03 -7.28
CA PRO A 32 18.23 -9.28 -7.18
C PRO A 32 18.03 -8.60 -5.81
N VAL A 33 18.45 -9.25 -4.73
CA VAL A 33 18.36 -8.73 -3.36
C VAL A 33 19.43 -7.65 -3.11
N LEU A 34 20.63 -7.85 -3.64
CA LEU A 34 21.73 -6.88 -3.61
C LEU A 34 21.39 -5.57 -4.33
N LEU A 35 20.88 -5.66 -5.56
CA LEU A 35 20.39 -4.49 -6.31
C LEU A 35 19.23 -3.81 -5.55
N LEU A 36 18.39 -4.64 -4.92
CA LEU A 36 17.37 -4.30 -3.92
C LEU A 36 17.85 -3.28 -2.88
N LEU A 37 18.81 -3.76 -2.10
CA LEU A 37 19.46 -3.03 -1.01
C LEU A 37 20.12 -1.75 -1.53
N VAL A 38 20.85 -1.81 -2.64
CA VAL A 38 21.51 -0.63 -3.21
C VAL A 38 20.49 0.48 -3.53
N ALA A 39 19.33 0.14 -4.08
CA ALA A 39 18.28 1.14 -4.32
C ALA A 39 17.67 1.68 -3.03
N VAL A 40 17.33 0.83 -2.06
CA VAL A 40 16.74 1.26 -0.78
C VAL A 40 17.70 2.20 -0.03
N PHE A 41 18.99 1.86 0.01
CA PHE A 41 20.01 2.70 0.63
C PHE A 41 20.29 3.98 -0.17
N GLY A 42 20.31 3.91 -1.51
CA GLY A 42 20.44 5.10 -2.35
C GLY A 42 19.30 6.10 -2.12
N ILE A 43 18.08 5.59 -1.96
CA ILE A 43 16.90 6.39 -1.64
C ILE A 43 16.98 6.94 -0.21
N GLY A 44 17.32 6.12 0.78
CA GLY A 44 17.48 6.57 2.16
C GLY A 44 18.56 7.65 2.30
N PHE A 45 19.66 7.52 1.57
CA PHE A 45 20.71 8.54 1.50
C PHE A 45 20.21 9.83 0.86
N PHE A 46 19.46 9.74 -0.24
CA PHE A 46 18.88 10.90 -0.92
C PHE A 46 17.88 11.66 -0.03
N ILE A 47 17.00 10.93 0.67
CA ILE A 47 16.02 11.52 1.61
C ILE A 47 16.75 12.24 2.75
N ASN A 48 17.74 11.59 3.38
CA ASN A 48 18.47 12.14 4.51
C ASN A 48 19.30 13.39 4.14
N ASN A 49 19.72 13.52 2.88
CA ASN A 49 20.46 14.70 2.44
C ASN A 49 19.56 15.92 2.17
N GLN A 50 18.24 15.73 2.05
CA GLN A 50 17.27 16.82 1.80
C GLN A 50 16.53 17.31 3.05
N THR A 51 16.68 16.65 4.21
CA THR A 51 15.98 17.01 5.46
C THR A 51 16.73 17.99 6.36
N ASN A 52 17.95 18.38 5.98
CA ASN A 52 18.77 19.31 6.76
C ASN A 52 18.70 20.71 6.14
N SER A 53 18.37 21.70 6.96
CA SER A 53 18.44 23.12 6.62
C SER A 53 19.73 23.73 7.17
N GLU A 54 20.39 24.54 6.37
CA GLU A 54 21.59 25.27 6.79
C GLU A 54 21.21 26.68 7.21
N ILE A 55 21.68 27.11 8.38
CA ILE A 55 21.65 28.50 8.83
C ILE A 55 23.08 29.02 8.78
N LYS A 56 23.27 30.16 8.12
CA LYS A 56 24.55 30.83 8.00
C LYS A 56 24.45 32.26 8.51
N ILE A 57 25.33 32.62 9.44
CA ILE A 57 25.46 33.99 9.93
C ILE A 57 26.69 34.58 9.26
N VAL A 58 26.52 35.71 8.57
CA VAL A 58 27.58 36.43 7.88
C VAL A 58 27.72 37.79 8.53
N ALA A 59 28.85 38.08 9.15
CA ALA A 59 29.13 39.42 9.64
C ALA A 59 29.50 40.32 8.45
N SER A 60 28.82 41.46 8.33
CA SER A 60 28.91 42.31 7.13
C SER A 60 30.08 43.29 7.17
N ASN A 61 30.83 43.36 8.27
CA ASN A 61 31.81 44.43 8.53
C ASN A 61 31.22 45.84 8.34
N ASP A 62 29.91 45.98 8.57
CA ASP A 62 29.14 47.21 8.39
C ASP A 62 28.46 47.54 9.72
N GLN A 63 28.18 48.81 9.97
CA GLN A 63 27.59 49.29 11.22
C GLN A 63 26.63 50.46 10.96
N ASN A 64 25.76 50.74 11.93
CA ASN A 64 24.94 51.94 11.90
C ASN A 64 25.83 53.19 12.00
N GLU A 65 25.48 54.32 11.37
CA GLU A 65 26.29 55.55 11.43
C GLU A 65 26.50 56.06 12.87
N LYS A 66 25.60 55.68 13.78
CA LYS A 66 25.65 56.03 15.20
C LYS A 66 26.33 54.96 16.08
N ALA A 67 26.70 53.82 15.50
CA ALA A 67 27.37 52.75 16.23
C ALA A 67 28.85 53.07 16.44
N GLU A 68 29.36 52.75 17.63
CA GLU A 68 30.78 52.88 17.99
C GLU A 68 31.60 51.63 17.63
N GLY A 69 30.95 50.55 17.18
CA GLY A 69 31.61 49.32 16.74
C GLY A 69 30.77 48.51 15.76
N ASN A 70 31.41 47.50 15.18
CA ASN A 70 30.83 46.60 14.18
C ASN A 70 30.83 45.13 14.63
N GLU A 71 30.85 44.90 15.94
CA GLU A 71 30.91 43.56 16.50
C GLU A 71 29.61 42.79 16.25
N VAL A 72 29.68 41.47 16.13
CA VAL A 72 28.49 40.60 16.10
C VAL A 72 28.69 39.51 17.13
N PHE A 73 27.86 39.52 18.17
CA PHE A 73 27.95 38.55 19.25
C PHE A 73 26.71 37.67 19.30
N LEU A 74 26.90 36.36 19.10
CA LEU A 74 25.90 35.32 19.28
C LEU A 74 26.07 34.70 20.67
N LYS A 75 25.11 34.92 21.57
CA LYS A 75 25.19 34.47 22.96
C LYS A 75 24.87 32.99 23.11
N GLU A 76 23.75 32.57 22.54
CA GLU A 76 23.25 31.20 22.62
C GLU A 76 22.36 30.86 21.42
N VAL A 77 22.14 29.56 21.23
CA VAL A 77 21.25 29.02 20.21
C VAL A 77 20.22 28.16 20.93
N ILE A 78 18.95 28.54 20.87
CA ILE A 78 17.86 27.76 21.46
C ILE A 78 17.27 26.88 20.35
N VAL A 79 17.23 25.57 20.57
CA VAL A 79 16.66 24.59 19.63
C VAL A 79 15.53 23.85 20.34
N ASN A 80 14.29 24.01 19.86
CA ASN A 80 13.08 23.43 20.46
C ASN A 80 12.92 23.75 21.96
N GLY A 81 13.34 24.95 22.38
CA GLY A 81 13.28 25.40 23.78
C GLY A 81 14.48 25.00 24.65
N GLU A 82 15.43 24.21 24.14
CA GLU A 82 16.68 23.90 24.85
C GLU A 82 17.82 24.83 24.43
N SER A 83 18.44 25.52 25.38
CA SER A 83 19.61 26.38 25.13
C SER A 83 20.88 25.56 24.90
N LYS A 84 21.63 25.90 23.85
CA LYS A 84 22.91 25.31 23.46
C LYS A 84 23.97 26.40 23.27
N LYS A 85 25.22 26.06 23.59
CA LYS A 85 26.36 26.94 23.31
C LYS A 85 26.57 27.06 21.80
N PRO A 86 26.79 28.27 21.25
CA PRO A 86 26.96 28.42 19.81
C PRO A 86 28.18 27.68 19.25
N ALA A 87 29.27 27.57 20.03
CA ALA A 87 30.48 26.84 19.64
C ALA A 87 30.25 25.32 19.44
N ASP A 88 29.25 24.74 20.10
CA ASP A 88 28.88 23.32 19.95
C ASP A 88 27.99 23.07 18.72
N VAL A 89 27.40 24.14 18.16
CA VAL A 89 26.37 24.07 17.11
C VAL A 89 26.89 24.57 15.77
N PHE A 90 27.62 25.69 15.77
CA PHE A 90 28.13 26.35 14.58
C PHE A 90 29.57 25.95 14.25
N SER A 91 29.92 26.02 12.97
CA SER A 91 31.28 25.81 12.49
C SER A 91 32.27 26.75 13.18
N LYS A 92 33.51 26.28 13.39
CA LYS A 92 34.61 27.14 13.85
C LYS A 92 34.82 28.32 12.89
N GLY A 93 35.29 29.45 13.42
CA GLY A 93 35.61 30.62 12.61
C GLY A 93 35.41 31.96 13.32
N TRP A 94 34.67 32.00 14.42
CA TRP A 94 34.50 33.18 15.28
C TRP A 94 35.18 32.95 16.65
N ILE A 95 35.42 34.03 17.41
CA ILE A 95 36.12 34.00 18.69
C ILE A 95 35.15 33.51 19.77
N GLU A 96 35.49 32.45 20.50
CA GLU A 96 34.69 32.01 21.65
C GLU A 96 34.95 32.93 22.85
N LYS A 97 33.90 33.60 23.34
CA LYS A 97 33.97 34.53 24.47
C LYS A 97 32.70 34.45 25.30
N ASP A 98 32.85 34.33 26.62
CA ASP A 98 31.74 34.28 27.58
C ASP A 98 30.64 33.24 27.25
N GLY A 99 31.06 32.10 26.68
CA GLY A 99 30.19 31.01 26.24
C GLY A 99 29.46 31.26 24.91
N GLY A 100 29.66 32.41 24.27
CA GLY A 100 29.12 32.78 22.95
C GLY A 100 30.20 32.86 21.86
N LEU A 101 29.79 33.24 20.65
CA LEU A 101 30.68 33.47 19.52
C LEU A 101 30.69 34.96 19.14
N LEU A 102 31.88 35.55 19.12
CA LEU A 102 32.15 36.94 18.79
C LEU A 102 32.83 37.06 17.43
N TRP A 103 32.27 37.90 16.57
CA TRP A 103 32.92 38.45 15.40
C TRP A 103 33.20 39.94 15.58
N ARG A 104 34.35 40.41 15.09
CA ARG A 104 34.74 41.81 15.05
C ARG A 104 35.80 42.00 13.97
N SER A 105 35.84 43.19 13.38
CA SER A 105 36.79 43.47 12.28
C SER A 105 38.22 43.74 12.76
N TYR A 106 38.37 44.13 14.02
CA TYR A 106 39.63 44.35 14.71
C TYR A 106 39.92 43.18 15.64
N ASP A 107 41.21 42.92 15.91
CA ASP A 107 41.64 41.83 16.81
C ASP A 107 41.11 40.45 16.34
N ARG A 108 41.43 40.14 15.08
CA ARG A 108 41.11 38.88 14.40
C ARG A 108 42.11 37.79 14.77
N ILE A 109 41.61 36.57 14.97
CA ILE A 109 42.43 35.36 15.16
C ILE A 109 42.81 34.72 13.82
N ASP A 110 43.90 33.97 13.79
CA ASP A 110 44.30 33.20 12.61
C ASP A 110 43.20 32.20 12.21
N GLY A 111 42.75 32.30 10.95
CA GLY A 111 41.66 31.48 10.41
C GLY A 111 40.24 32.00 10.68
N MET A 112 40.09 33.22 11.20
CA MET A 112 38.78 33.84 11.43
C MET A 112 38.00 34.07 10.13
N THR A 113 36.79 33.52 10.02
CA THR A 113 35.92 33.67 8.85
C THR A 113 34.87 34.74 9.07
N ASP A 114 34.40 35.37 7.99
CA ASP A 114 33.29 36.34 8.06
C ASP A 114 31.94 35.65 8.21
N SER A 115 31.90 34.31 8.17
CA SER A 115 30.68 33.55 8.36
C SER A 115 30.88 32.26 9.14
N ILE A 116 29.88 31.93 9.95
CA ILE A 116 29.71 30.63 10.60
C ILE A 116 28.41 29.99 10.12
N GLN A 117 28.38 28.66 10.05
CA GLN A 117 27.21 27.92 9.59
C GLN A 117 26.94 26.67 10.44
N ALA A 118 25.66 26.33 10.57
CA ALA A 118 25.19 25.16 11.28
C ALA A 118 24.07 24.48 10.48
N LYS A 119 23.96 23.15 10.62
CA LYS A 119 22.89 22.37 10.01
C LYS A 119 21.90 21.94 11.07
N PHE A 120 20.63 22.22 10.82
CA PHE A 120 19.50 21.90 11.69
C PHE A 120 18.53 20.97 10.96
N GLN A 121 17.73 20.22 11.70
CA GLN A 121 16.70 19.37 11.11
C GLN A 121 15.48 20.23 10.74
N ASN A 122 14.84 19.93 9.60
CA ASN A 122 13.59 20.60 9.24
C ASN A 122 12.52 20.38 10.32
N GLY A 123 11.84 21.46 10.73
CA GLY A 123 10.83 21.45 11.79
C GLY A 123 11.35 21.77 13.19
N GLU A 124 12.65 21.94 13.39
CA GLU A 124 13.19 22.50 14.64
C GLU A 124 12.86 24.00 14.74
N ASP A 125 12.42 24.44 15.92
CA ASP A 125 12.29 25.86 16.24
C ASP A 125 13.64 26.37 16.73
N VAL A 126 14.29 27.23 15.92
CA VAL A 126 15.64 27.73 16.20
C VAL A 126 15.58 29.21 16.50
N VAL A 127 16.05 29.60 17.67
CA VAL A 127 16.18 31.01 18.07
C VAL A 127 17.66 31.33 18.26
N LEU A 128 18.14 32.33 17.52
CA LEU A 128 19.48 32.88 17.69
C LEU A 128 19.40 34.08 18.64
N VAL A 129 20.13 34.03 19.75
CA VAL A 129 20.14 35.14 20.73
C VAL A 129 21.35 36.03 20.46
N LEU A 130 21.11 37.18 19.84
CA LEU A 130 22.14 38.12 19.38
C LEU A 130 22.21 39.34 20.31
N LYS A 131 23.42 39.84 20.55
CA LYS A 131 23.62 41.03 21.41
C LYS A 131 23.16 42.30 20.72
N GLN A 132 22.66 43.26 21.50
CA GLN A 132 22.38 44.63 21.07
C GLN A 132 22.99 45.62 22.05
N ASN A 133 23.82 46.55 21.54
CA ASN A 133 24.33 47.73 22.25
C ASN A 133 25.01 48.67 21.23
N LYS A 134 25.64 49.75 21.71
CA LYS A 134 26.32 50.71 20.82
C LYS A 134 27.53 50.17 20.04
N TRP A 135 28.05 48.99 20.40
CA TRP A 135 29.23 48.36 19.78
C TRP A 135 28.89 47.30 18.73
N GLN A 136 27.61 46.92 18.60
CA GLN A 136 27.20 45.88 17.65
C GLN A 136 26.93 46.45 16.27
N GLY A 137 27.45 45.76 15.24
CA GLY A 137 27.26 46.07 13.84
C GLY A 137 26.13 45.28 13.19
N LYS A 138 26.20 45.19 11.86
CA LYS A 138 25.22 44.48 11.04
C LYS A 138 25.71 43.09 10.66
N ALA A 139 24.77 42.16 10.64
CA ALA A 139 24.97 40.80 10.13
C ALA A 139 23.86 40.43 9.14
N ARG A 140 24.13 39.40 8.33
CA ARG A 140 23.15 38.75 7.48
C ARG A 140 22.94 37.32 7.96
N ILE A 141 21.68 36.98 8.21
CA ILE A 141 21.26 35.64 8.61
C ILE A 141 20.61 35.01 7.39
N ILE A 142 21.32 34.07 6.78
CA ILE A 142 20.89 33.34 5.59
C ILE A 142 20.31 32.01 6.05
N SER A 143 19.03 31.81 5.77
CA SER A 143 18.31 30.57 6.09
C SER A 143 17.34 30.21 4.97
N VAL A 144 16.52 29.16 5.18
CA VAL A 144 15.40 28.82 4.28
C VAL A 144 14.35 29.94 4.16
N GLN A 145 14.31 30.88 5.10
CA GLN A 145 13.42 32.04 5.06
C GLN A 145 13.97 33.18 4.19
N GLY A 146 15.16 33.01 3.61
CA GLY A 146 15.85 34.00 2.81
C GLY A 146 17.04 34.61 3.54
N ASP A 147 17.52 35.73 3.00
CA ASP A 147 18.61 36.51 3.54
C ASP A 147 18.06 37.71 4.30
N GLN A 148 18.19 37.67 5.63
CA GLN A 148 17.62 38.65 6.52
C GLN A 148 18.74 39.47 7.16
N GLY A 149 18.61 40.80 7.10
CA GLY A 149 19.51 41.72 7.77
C GLY A 149 19.23 41.79 9.27
N PHE A 150 20.30 41.80 10.06
CA PHE A 150 20.30 42.09 11.49
C PHE A 150 21.11 43.36 11.71
N ASP A 151 20.56 44.33 12.46
CA ASP A 151 21.28 45.51 12.97
C ASP A 151 21.29 45.43 14.50
N GLY A 152 22.48 45.22 15.08
CA GLY A 152 22.66 45.11 16.52
C GLY A 152 22.69 46.44 17.25
N TYR A 153 22.69 47.57 16.54
CA TYR A 153 22.85 48.87 17.17
C TYR A 153 21.65 49.25 18.04
N THR A 154 21.93 49.60 19.29
CA THR A 154 21.02 50.34 20.16
C THR A 154 21.80 51.41 20.91
N ASN A 155 21.19 52.58 21.14
CA ASN A 155 21.82 53.69 21.86
C ASN A 155 21.83 53.43 23.37
N SER A 156 22.52 52.38 23.80
CA SER A 156 22.67 51.97 25.19
C SER A 156 24.03 51.28 25.39
N GLU A 157 24.61 51.48 26.57
CA GLU A 157 25.75 50.69 27.06
C GLU A 157 25.31 49.41 27.76
N SER A 158 24.01 49.27 28.09
CA SER A 158 23.47 48.07 28.70
C SER A 158 23.50 46.88 27.74
N GLU A 159 23.70 45.68 28.28
CA GLU A 159 23.58 44.45 27.50
C GLU A 159 22.12 44.14 27.21
N ASN A 160 21.69 44.40 25.98
CA ASN A 160 20.39 43.98 25.49
C ASN A 160 20.55 42.77 24.56
N TRP A 161 19.49 41.98 24.41
CA TRP A 161 19.49 40.75 23.62
C TRP A 161 18.28 40.73 22.68
N MET A 162 18.51 40.33 21.44
CA MET A 162 17.48 40.14 20.43
C MET A 162 17.35 38.65 20.11
N ASN A 163 16.13 38.15 20.22
CA ASN A 163 15.79 36.82 19.77
C ASN A 163 15.44 36.87 18.28
N PHE A 164 16.25 36.20 17.47
CA PHE A 164 16.01 36.04 16.06
C PHE A 164 15.45 34.64 15.79
N GLU A 165 14.12 34.56 15.63
CA GLU A 165 13.42 33.31 15.33
C GLU A 165 13.63 32.89 13.89
N VAL A 166 14.31 31.76 13.69
CA VAL A 166 14.43 31.10 12.40
C VAL A 166 13.43 29.95 12.36
N LYS A 167 12.28 30.19 11.73
CA LYS A 167 11.27 29.14 11.53
C LYS A 167 11.71 28.26 10.38
N LEU A 168 12.37 27.15 10.73
CA LEU A 168 12.78 26.13 9.77
C LEU A 168 11.54 25.37 9.29
N ASN A 169 10.86 25.91 8.28
CA ASN A 169 9.64 25.35 7.67
C ASN A 169 8.75 24.62 8.68
N THR A 170 7.90 25.37 9.40
CA THR A 170 6.80 24.80 10.21
C THR A 170 5.70 24.15 9.36
N GLY A 171 5.87 24.11 8.04
CA GLY A 171 5.10 23.24 7.19
C GLY A 171 5.39 21.79 7.59
N SER A 172 4.33 21.04 7.85
CA SER A 172 4.26 19.57 7.94
C SER A 172 4.84 18.80 6.74
N GLY A 173 5.71 19.41 5.95
CA GLY A 173 6.49 18.80 4.89
C GLY A 173 7.62 17.95 5.48
N THR A 174 7.26 16.81 6.07
CA THR A 174 8.10 15.63 5.83
C THR A 174 8.40 15.61 4.33
N PHE A 175 9.65 15.38 3.92
CA PHE A 175 10.02 15.23 2.50
C PHE A 175 9.06 14.26 1.76
N LEU A 176 8.38 13.40 2.51
CA LEU A 176 7.36 12.46 2.09
C LEU A 176 5.93 13.05 1.97
N THR A 177 5.77 14.24 1.39
CA THR A 177 4.43 14.69 0.94
C THR A 177 3.90 13.74 -0.15
N ARG A 178 2.57 13.65 -0.36
CA ARG A 178 1.97 12.78 -1.40
C ARG A 178 2.60 12.99 -2.79
N LYS A 179 2.93 14.24 -3.14
CA LYS A 179 3.60 14.62 -4.41
C LYS A 179 5.04 14.09 -4.50
N ASN A 180 5.79 14.21 -3.41
CA ASN A 180 7.17 13.72 -3.36
C ASN A 180 7.24 12.19 -3.29
N LEU A 181 6.27 11.56 -2.62
CA LEU A 181 6.08 10.11 -2.63
C LEU A 181 5.83 9.58 -4.05
N ALA A 182 4.97 10.24 -4.83
CA ALA A 182 4.73 9.85 -6.21
C ALA A 182 6.03 9.92 -7.04
N SER A 183 6.80 11.01 -6.88
CA SER A 183 8.09 11.18 -7.56
C SER A 183 9.10 10.10 -7.16
N LEU A 184 9.19 9.79 -5.87
CA LEU A 184 10.05 8.71 -5.37
C LEU A 184 9.61 7.33 -5.87
N ALA A 185 8.31 7.08 -5.89
CA ALA A 185 7.74 5.84 -6.41
C ALA A 185 8.08 5.64 -7.89
N VAL A 186 8.06 6.70 -8.70
CA VAL A 186 8.49 6.65 -10.10
C VAL A 186 9.98 6.30 -10.21
N ILE A 187 10.85 6.89 -9.40
CA ILE A 187 12.29 6.59 -9.38
C ILE A 187 12.52 5.12 -9.01
N VAL A 188 11.88 4.64 -7.93
CA VAL A 188 11.91 3.22 -7.52
C VAL A 188 11.44 2.33 -8.66
N TRP A 189 10.35 2.70 -9.32
CA TRP A 189 9.76 1.93 -10.40
C TRP A 189 10.70 1.83 -11.62
N ILE A 190 11.34 2.92 -12.04
CA ILE A 190 12.35 2.92 -13.11
C ILE A 190 13.49 1.95 -12.77
N PHE A 191 13.97 1.98 -11.52
CA PHE A 191 15.01 1.06 -11.08
C PHE A 191 14.53 -0.40 -11.08
N LEU A 192 13.31 -0.67 -10.62
CA LEU A 192 12.71 -2.00 -10.68
C LEU A 192 12.55 -2.49 -12.12
N VAL A 193 12.20 -1.61 -13.07
CA VAL A 193 12.14 -1.95 -14.50
C VAL A 193 13.52 -2.34 -15.02
N ALA A 194 14.56 -1.56 -14.71
CA ALA A 194 15.93 -1.88 -15.09
C ALA A 194 16.36 -3.25 -14.55
N ILE A 195 16.14 -3.53 -13.26
CA ILE A 195 16.41 -4.85 -12.66
C ILE A 195 15.58 -5.93 -13.35
N SER A 196 14.30 -5.68 -13.63
CA SER A 196 13.39 -6.63 -14.27
C SER A 196 13.90 -7.03 -15.66
N LEU A 197 14.38 -6.07 -16.45
CA LEU A 197 14.99 -6.31 -17.78
C LEU A 197 16.28 -7.13 -17.68
N ILE A 198 17.16 -6.80 -16.72
CA ILE A 198 18.37 -7.57 -16.43
C ILE A 198 17.99 -9.01 -16.03
N CYS A 199 17.01 -9.16 -15.14
CA CYS A 199 16.54 -10.47 -14.68
C CYS A 199 15.98 -11.31 -15.83
N LYS A 200 15.18 -10.73 -16.72
CA LYS A 200 14.68 -11.44 -17.91
C LYS A 200 15.80 -11.95 -18.82
N ARG A 201 16.89 -11.18 -18.95
CA ARG A 201 18.04 -11.55 -19.77
C ARG A 201 18.87 -12.67 -19.16
N PHE A 202 19.14 -12.61 -17.85
CA PHE A 202 20.05 -13.56 -17.18
C PHE A 202 19.34 -14.75 -16.51
N PHE A 203 18.03 -14.64 -16.25
CA PHE A 203 17.19 -15.65 -15.60
C PHE A 203 15.88 -15.84 -16.37
N PRO A 204 15.95 -16.30 -17.63
CA PRO A 204 14.74 -16.52 -18.42
C PRO A 204 13.83 -17.51 -17.71
N GLU A 205 12.55 -17.15 -17.61
CA GLU A 205 11.55 -18.01 -16.99
C GLU A 205 11.29 -19.20 -17.92
N GLN A 206 11.43 -20.42 -17.38
CA GLN A 206 11.08 -21.62 -18.13
C GLN A 206 9.58 -21.59 -18.46
N LYS A 207 9.24 -21.51 -19.76
CA LYS A 207 7.87 -21.64 -20.23
C LYS A 207 7.39 -23.06 -19.92
N ARG A 208 6.59 -23.21 -18.86
CA ARG A 208 5.84 -24.45 -18.62
C ARG A 208 4.54 -24.36 -19.39
N GLU A 209 4.47 -25.03 -20.52
CA GLU A 209 3.25 -25.12 -21.30
C GLU A 209 2.30 -26.10 -20.61
N ASN A 210 1.22 -25.57 -20.04
CA ASN A 210 0.16 -26.39 -19.47
C ASN A 210 -0.90 -26.61 -20.54
N LYS A 211 -0.87 -27.78 -21.18
CA LYS A 211 -1.79 -28.16 -22.28
C LYS A 211 -3.26 -28.13 -21.85
N ASP A 212 -3.56 -28.25 -20.56
CA ASP A 212 -4.92 -28.25 -19.99
C ASP A 212 -5.35 -26.89 -19.41
N ARG A 213 -4.62 -25.80 -19.70
CA ARG A 213 -4.94 -24.46 -19.17
C ARG A 213 -6.21 -23.91 -19.82
N LEU A 214 -7.26 -23.75 -19.00
CA LEU A 214 -8.54 -23.18 -19.43
C LEU A 214 -8.47 -21.65 -19.41
N ILE A 215 -8.33 -21.03 -20.60
CA ILE A 215 -8.22 -19.57 -20.76
C ILE A 215 -9.41 -18.82 -20.18
N GLY A 216 -10.59 -19.42 -20.17
CA GLY A 216 -11.76 -18.85 -19.50
C GLY A 216 -11.54 -18.56 -18.01
N LEU A 217 -10.82 -19.42 -17.28
CA LEU A 217 -10.47 -19.17 -15.89
C LEU A 217 -9.45 -18.05 -15.73
N ASP A 218 -8.55 -17.88 -16.71
CA ASP A 218 -7.60 -16.77 -16.73
C ASP A 218 -8.30 -15.43 -16.92
N LEU A 219 -9.22 -15.35 -17.88
CA LEU A 219 -10.07 -14.17 -18.05
C LEU A 219 -10.87 -13.87 -16.80
N LEU A 220 -11.46 -14.90 -16.20
CA LEU A 220 -12.26 -14.74 -15.00
C LEU A 220 -11.46 -14.17 -13.82
N LYS A 221 -10.18 -14.59 -13.63
CA LYS A 221 -9.29 -13.97 -12.63
C LYS A 221 -9.07 -12.48 -12.88
N ILE A 222 -8.88 -12.08 -14.13
CA ILE A 222 -8.66 -10.66 -14.51
C ILE A 222 -9.92 -9.85 -14.22
N VAL A 223 -11.07 -10.34 -14.68
CA VAL A 223 -12.36 -9.69 -14.47
C VAL A 223 -12.66 -9.58 -12.98
N SER A 224 -12.48 -10.65 -12.19
CA SER A 224 -12.69 -10.60 -10.75
C SER A 224 -11.73 -9.64 -10.05
N ALA A 225 -10.45 -9.59 -10.43
CA ALA A 225 -9.50 -8.62 -9.87
C ALA A 225 -9.94 -7.16 -10.17
N PHE A 226 -10.44 -6.90 -11.37
CA PHE A 226 -10.99 -5.59 -11.72
C PHE A 226 -12.25 -5.27 -10.91
N MET A 227 -13.18 -6.23 -10.79
CA MET A 227 -14.41 -6.04 -10.02
C MET A 227 -14.15 -5.79 -8.54
N ILE A 228 -13.09 -6.34 -7.95
CA ILE A 228 -12.68 -5.99 -6.57
C ILE A 228 -12.27 -4.52 -6.46
N ALA A 229 -11.53 -3.98 -7.43
CA ALA A 229 -11.24 -2.56 -7.44
C ALA A 229 -12.53 -1.71 -7.58
N VAL A 230 -13.51 -2.17 -8.36
CA VAL A 230 -14.83 -1.53 -8.45
C VAL A 230 -15.57 -1.59 -7.11
N ILE A 231 -15.58 -2.72 -6.38
CA ILE A 231 -16.21 -2.85 -5.03
C ILE A 231 -15.73 -1.72 -4.11
N HIS A 232 -14.42 -1.48 -4.08
CA HIS A 232 -13.84 -0.50 -3.15
C HIS A 232 -14.08 0.95 -3.59
N ALA A 233 -14.16 1.22 -4.90
CA ALA A 233 -14.48 2.55 -5.40
C ALA A 233 -15.97 2.89 -5.28
N SER A 234 -16.84 1.94 -5.62
CA SER A 234 -18.30 2.15 -5.70
C SER A 234 -18.96 2.29 -4.33
N SER A 235 -18.29 1.89 -3.25
CA SER A 235 -18.81 2.08 -1.89
C SER A 235 -19.08 3.56 -1.57
N GLY A 236 -18.31 4.49 -2.13
CA GLY A 236 -18.56 5.92 -1.94
C GLY A 236 -19.87 6.36 -2.59
N VAL A 237 -20.09 5.98 -3.86
CA VAL A 237 -21.32 6.30 -4.63
C VAL A 237 -22.58 5.74 -3.95
N PHE A 238 -22.47 4.58 -3.30
CA PHE A 238 -23.60 3.96 -2.60
C PHE A 238 -23.86 4.54 -1.19
N ASN A 239 -22.79 4.95 -0.47
CA ASN A 239 -22.92 5.38 0.92
C ASN A 239 -23.12 6.90 1.08
N ASN A 240 -22.61 7.70 0.14
CA ASN A 240 -22.53 9.16 0.29
C ASN A 240 -23.67 9.92 -0.41
N HIS A 241 -24.65 9.20 -0.96
CA HIS A 241 -25.79 9.77 -1.68
C HIS A 241 -27.08 9.49 -0.95
N GLU A 242 -28.05 10.39 -1.12
CA GLU A 242 -29.36 10.28 -0.49
C GLU A 242 -30.03 8.95 -0.86
N LEU A 243 -30.52 8.24 0.15
CA LEU A 243 -31.14 6.94 -0.01
C LEU A 243 -32.32 7.02 -0.99
N GLY A 244 -32.35 6.13 -1.97
CA GLY A 244 -33.40 6.09 -3.00
C GLY A 244 -33.22 7.07 -4.16
N SER A 245 -32.27 8.00 -4.08
CA SER A 245 -31.89 8.86 -5.21
C SER A 245 -31.38 8.03 -6.41
N LEU A 246 -31.38 8.62 -7.61
CA LEU A 246 -30.89 7.94 -8.81
C LEU A 246 -29.43 7.50 -8.65
N ILE A 247 -28.56 8.39 -8.16
CA ILE A 247 -27.13 8.09 -7.98
C ILE A 247 -26.94 6.98 -6.93
N TRP A 248 -27.72 7.00 -5.85
CA TRP A 248 -27.71 5.92 -4.86
C TRP A 248 -28.09 4.57 -5.47
N LYS A 249 -29.15 4.53 -6.30
CA LYS A 249 -29.57 3.30 -7.00
C LYS A 249 -28.52 2.81 -8.00
N GLU A 250 -27.90 3.73 -8.72
CA GLU A 250 -26.77 3.41 -9.62
C GLU A 250 -25.58 2.86 -8.82
N GLY A 251 -25.26 3.45 -7.66
CA GLY A 251 -24.23 2.98 -6.74
C GLY A 251 -24.54 1.60 -6.15
N LEU A 252 -25.80 1.34 -5.79
CA LEU A 252 -26.30 0.03 -5.35
C LEU A 252 -26.10 -1.02 -6.45
N ILE A 253 -26.56 -0.72 -7.67
CA ILE A 253 -26.40 -1.63 -8.81
C ILE A 253 -24.91 -1.88 -9.04
N LEU A 254 -24.09 -0.83 -9.14
CA LEU A 254 -22.64 -0.93 -9.36
C LEU A 254 -21.96 -1.80 -8.29
N ASN A 255 -22.36 -1.67 -7.02
CA ASN A 255 -21.89 -2.55 -5.96
C ASN A 255 -22.35 -4.00 -6.20
N ALA A 256 -23.63 -4.24 -6.45
CA ALA A 256 -24.19 -5.57 -6.61
C ALA A 256 -23.57 -6.35 -7.79
N VAL A 257 -23.37 -5.72 -8.97
CA VAL A 257 -22.76 -6.39 -10.14
C VAL A 257 -21.33 -6.87 -9.88
N THR A 258 -20.65 -6.36 -8.86
CA THR A 258 -19.27 -6.77 -8.55
C THR A 258 -19.18 -7.91 -7.55
N ARG A 259 -20.28 -8.25 -6.85
CA ARG A 259 -20.26 -9.19 -5.71
C ARG A 259 -19.99 -10.64 -6.06
N PHE A 260 -20.00 -11.01 -7.35
CA PHE A 260 -19.52 -12.32 -7.78
C PHE A 260 -18.00 -12.50 -7.64
N ALA A 261 -17.23 -11.41 -7.55
CA ALA A 261 -15.77 -11.44 -7.73
C ALA A 261 -15.04 -12.31 -6.70
N VAL A 262 -15.36 -12.15 -5.40
CA VAL A 262 -14.73 -12.93 -4.32
C VAL A 262 -15.17 -14.40 -4.33
N PRO A 263 -16.47 -14.74 -4.43
CA PRO A 263 -16.88 -16.14 -4.55
C PRO A 263 -16.24 -16.82 -5.76
N VAL A 264 -16.08 -16.12 -6.88
CA VAL A 264 -15.38 -16.65 -8.04
C VAL A 264 -13.90 -16.96 -7.75
N PHE A 265 -13.17 -16.12 -7.02
CA PHE A 265 -11.78 -16.44 -6.62
C PHE A 265 -11.69 -17.73 -5.79
N LEU A 266 -12.66 -17.94 -4.90
CA LEU A 266 -12.79 -19.20 -4.17
C LEU A 266 -13.10 -20.35 -5.13
N MET A 267 -14.10 -20.23 -5.99
CA MET A 267 -14.46 -21.29 -6.92
C MET A 267 -13.30 -21.67 -7.87
N ILE A 268 -12.52 -20.70 -8.37
CA ILE A 268 -11.31 -20.93 -9.16
C ILE A 268 -10.26 -21.69 -8.34
N SER A 269 -10.08 -21.32 -7.07
CA SER A 269 -9.17 -22.03 -6.16
C SER A 269 -9.61 -23.48 -5.99
N GLY A 270 -10.91 -23.72 -5.81
CA GLY A 270 -11.48 -25.07 -5.73
C GLY A 270 -11.25 -25.89 -6.99
N ALA A 271 -11.55 -25.32 -8.16
CA ALA A 271 -11.35 -25.97 -9.46
C ALA A 271 -9.89 -26.39 -9.70
N LEU A 272 -8.93 -25.57 -9.27
CA LEU A 272 -7.51 -25.77 -9.54
C LEU A 272 -6.77 -26.59 -8.47
N LEU A 273 -7.23 -26.57 -7.22
CA LEU A 273 -6.60 -27.25 -6.08
C LEU A 273 -7.24 -28.62 -5.79
N LEU A 274 -8.56 -28.73 -5.86
CA LEU A 274 -9.27 -29.99 -5.63
C LEU A 274 -9.20 -30.88 -6.88
N GLY A 275 -9.21 -32.20 -6.67
CA GLY A 275 -8.97 -33.21 -7.69
C GLY A 275 -7.52 -33.36 -8.15
N LYS A 276 -6.56 -32.75 -7.43
CA LYS A 276 -5.12 -32.91 -7.67
C LYS A 276 -4.44 -33.28 -6.36
N LYS A 277 -3.74 -34.42 -6.34
CA LYS A 277 -2.93 -34.81 -5.18
C LYS A 277 -1.81 -33.79 -4.99
N ILE A 278 -1.90 -32.99 -3.92
CA ILE A 278 -0.87 -32.05 -3.50
C ILE A 278 -0.18 -32.64 -2.26
N SER A 279 1.15 -32.72 -2.30
CA SER A 279 1.92 -33.15 -1.11
C SER A 279 1.86 -32.09 -0.01
N LEU A 280 1.96 -32.52 1.24
CA LEU A 280 1.97 -31.62 2.40
C LEU A 280 3.05 -30.54 2.27
N GLU A 281 4.25 -30.91 1.84
CA GLU A 281 5.36 -29.97 1.62
C GLU A 281 5.00 -28.87 0.61
N LYS A 282 4.34 -29.24 -0.50
CA LYS A 282 3.93 -28.29 -1.53
C LYS A 282 2.82 -27.36 -1.04
N ALA A 283 1.87 -27.90 -0.27
CA ALA A 283 0.83 -27.12 0.39
C ALA A 283 1.42 -26.09 1.37
N LEU A 284 2.31 -26.53 2.27
CA LEU A 284 3.04 -25.67 3.20
C LEU A 284 3.82 -24.59 2.47
N LYS A 285 4.55 -24.95 1.40
CA LYS A 285 5.31 -23.99 0.60
C LYS A 285 4.42 -22.92 -0.04
N LYS A 286 3.25 -23.28 -0.55
CA LYS A 286 2.28 -22.31 -1.09
C LYS A 286 1.72 -21.40 0.01
N ALA A 287 1.36 -21.97 1.16
CA ALA A 287 0.89 -21.21 2.31
C ALA A 287 1.94 -20.20 2.81
N VAL A 288 3.21 -20.60 2.92
CA VAL A 288 4.32 -19.71 3.29
C VAL A 288 4.51 -18.59 2.27
N ILE A 289 4.42 -18.90 0.97
CA ILE A 289 4.51 -17.87 -0.08
C ILE A 289 3.37 -16.85 0.05
N ALA A 290 2.13 -17.32 0.25
CA ALA A 290 0.98 -16.44 0.47
C ALA A 290 1.14 -15.60 1.75
N GLY A 291 1.64 -16.19 2.83
CA GLY A 291 1.93 -15.50 4.09
C GLY A 291 3.00 -14.42 3.96
N ILE A 292 4.09 -14.70 3.24
CA ILE A 292 5.13 -13.71 2.94
C ILE A 292 4.55 -12.56 2.10
N ALA A 293 3.75 -12.86 1.07
CA ALA A 293 3.12 -11.84 0.25
C ALA A 293 2.18 -10.96 1.09
N LEU A 294 1.33 -11.57 1.92
CA LEU A 294 0.44 -10.87 2.84
C LEU A 294 1.21 -9.98 3.80
N PHE A 295 2.29 -10.48 4.40
CA PHE A 295 3.13 -9.71 5.31
C PHE A 295 3.75 -8.49 4.61
N VAL A 296 4.36 -8.68 3.44
CA VAL A 296 5.01 -7.59 2.68
C VAL A 296 4.01 -6.52 2.26
N TRP A 297 2.84 -6.90 1.73
CA TRP A 297 1.82 -5.93 1.35
C TRP A 297 1.23 -5.23 2.57
N SER A 298 0.94 -5.96 3.66
CA SER A 298 0.46 -5.36 4.91
C SER A 298 1.46 -4.34 5.46
N PHE A 299 2.76 -4.66 5.44
CA PHE A 299 3.82 -3.75 5.84
C PHE A 299 3.86 -2.49 4.96
N ALA A 300 3.70 -2.64 3.63
CA ALA A 300 3.62 -1.50 2.72
C ALA A 300 2.43 -0.58 3.03
N PHE A 301 1.28 -1.13 3.44
CA PHE A 301 0.13 -0.34 3.89
C PHE A 301 0.40 0.36 5.23
N ILE A 302 1.03 -0.30 6.21
CA ILE A 302 1.40 0.32 7.51
C ILE A 302 2.31 1.51 7.26
N PHE A 303 3.35 1.31 6.45
CA PHE A 303 4.32 2.36 6.15
C PHE A 303 3.69 3.52 5.38
N THR A 304 2.89 3.22 4.36
CA THR A 304 2.17 4.25 3.60
C THR A 304 1.19 5.03 4.47
N ARG A 305 0.47 4.36 5.38
CA ARG A 305 -0.40 5.03 6.35
C ARG A 305 0.36 5.99 7.25
N LYS A 306 1.48 5.51 7.81
CA LYS A 306 2.34 6.32 8.67
C LYS A 306 2.88 7.54 7.94
N ILE A 307 3.21 7.41 6.66
CA ILE A 307 3.70 8.55 5.88
C ILE A 307 2.58 9.53 5.52
N LEU A 308 1.47 9.04 4.97
CA LEU A 308 0.42 9.91 4.42
C LEU A 308 -0.36 10.65 5.50
N TRP A 309 -0.55 10.02 6.67
CA TRP A 309 -1.43 10.55 7.72
C TRP A 309 -0.77 10.65 9.10
N ASN A 310 0.52 10.32 9.24
CA ASN A 310 1.22 10.19 10.54
C ASN A 310 0.52 9.24 11.54
N ASP A 311 -0.38 8.39 11.04
CA ASP A 311 -1.24 7.54 11.85
C ASP A 311 -0.62 6.15 12.11
N GLY A 312 -0.95 5.59 13.27
CA GLY A 312 -0.51 4.27 13.70
C GLY A 312 0.90 4.20 14.29
N ASN A 313 1.20 3.03 14.86
CA ASN A 313 2.51 2.69 15.41
C ASN A 313 3.07 1.53 14.59
N VAL A 314 4.13 1.79 13.83
CA VAL A 314 4.69 0.83 12.86
C VAL A 314 5.06 -0.50 13.51
N VAL A 315 5.64 -0.48 14.72
CA VAL A 315 6.07 -1.70 15.42
C VAL A 315 4.86 -2.50 15.88
N TYR A 316 3.95 -1.85 16.61
CA TYR A 316 2.72 -2.48 17.11
C TYR A 316 1.86 -3.01 15.96
N ASP A 317 1.59 -2.20 14.95
CA ASP A 317 0.74 -2.58 13.82
C ASP A 317 1.38 -3.72 13.00
N THR A 318 2.72 -3.81 12.92
CA THR A 318 3.42 -4.93 12.26
C THR A 318 3.27 -6.23 13.05
N ILE A 319 3.38 -6.18 14.37
CA ILE A 319 3.15 -7.36 15.24
C ILE A 319 1.69 -7.81 15.13
N MET A 320 0.75 -6.86 15.08
CA MET A 320 -0.68 -7.16 15.04
C MET A 320 -1.16 -7.76 13.72
N ILE A 321 -0.33 -7.79 12.66
CA ILE A 321 -0.59 -8.58 11.45
C ILE A 321 -0.88 -10.05 11.83
N PHE A 322 -0.21 -10.58 12.85
CA PHE A 322 -0.38 -11.98 13.28
C PHE A 322 -1.57 -12.21 14.21
N PHE A 323 -2.10 -11.15 14.84
CA PHE A 323 -3.05 -11.22 15.96
C PHE A 323 -4.35 -10.44 15.74
N ASN A 324 -4.76 -10.23 14.48
CA ASN A 324 -6.11 -9.78 14.11
C ASN A 324 -6.35 -8.26 14.01
N LYS A 325 -5.32 -7.38 13.92
CA LYS A 325 -5.54 -6.00 13.42
C LYS A 325 -5.31 -5.97 11.92
N ARG A 326 -6.39 -6.02 11.15
CA ARG A 326 -6.34 -5.89 9.68
C ARG A 326 -5.82 -4.50 9.36
N VAL A 327 -4.62 -4.41 8.77
CA VAL A 327 -4.07 -3.12 8.32
C VAL A 327 -5.01 -2.48 7.31
N SER A 328 -5.55 -3.26 6.36
CA SER A 328 -6.62 -2.82 5.46
C SER A 328 -7.66 -3.91 5.34
N GLY A 329 -8.95 -3.52 5.35
CA GLY A 329 -10.08 -4.45 5.40
C GLY A 329 -10.05 -5.47 4.26
N HIS A 330 -9.67 -5.04 3.05
CA HIS A 330 -9.66 -5.88 1.86
C HIS A 330 -8.71 -7.08 1.93
N LEU A 331 -7.60 -7.01 2.69
CA LEU A 331 -6.53 -8.03 2.76
C LEU A 331 -6.95 -9.34 3.45
N TRP A 332 -8.17 -9.41 3.98
CA TRP A 332 -8.70 -10.57 4.69
C TRP A 332 -8.61 -11.87 3.86
N TYR A 333 -8.82 -11.81 2.55
CA TYR A 333 -8.74 -12.99 1.68
C TYR A 333 -7.32 -13.54 1.58
N GLY A 334 -6.29 -12.71 1.79
CA GLY A 334 -4.91 -13.18 1.94
C GLY A 334 -4.73 -14.15 3.12
N TYR A 335 -5.38 -13.87 4.26
CA TYR A 335 -5.38 -14.78 5.42
C TYR A 335 -6.13 -16.07 5.09
N LEU A 336 -7.30 -15.97 4.44
CA LEU A 336 -8.07 -17.14 4.02
C LEU A 336 -7.27 -18.02 3.04
N LEU A 337 -6.53 -17.41 2.11
CA LEU A 337 -5.74 -18.13 1.11
C LEU A 337 -4.64 -18.99 1.74
N ILE A 338 -4.00 -18.53 2.82
CA ILE A 338 -3.03 -19.31 3.59
C ILE A 338 -3.71 -20.60 4.10
N TRP A 339 -4.88 -20.47 4.71
CA TRP A 339 -5.65 -21.61 5.21
C TRP A 339 -6.10 -22.54 4.09
N ILE A 340 -6.58 -22.02 2.96
CA ILE A 340 -6.95 -22.83 1.79
C ILE A 340 -5.75 -23.68 1.33
N TYR A 341 -4.54 -23.12 1.29
CA TYR A 341 -3.35 -23.89 0.91
C TYR A 341 -2.96 -24.93 1.95
N LEU A 342 -2.96 -24.58 3.25
CA LEU A 342 -2.64 -25.52 4.33
C LEU A 342 -3.61 -26.71 4.35
N PHE A 343 -4.91 -26.44 4.22
CA PHE A 343 -5.94 -27.46 4.23
C PHE A 343 -6.11 -28.16 2.87
N SER A 344 -5.49 -27.67 1.78
CA SER A 344 -5.70 -28.23 0.45
C SER A 344 -5.49 -29.75 0.34
N PRO A 345 -4.51 -30.40 1.01
CA PRO A 345 -4.39 -31.87 0.96
C PRO A 345 -5.59 -32.57 1.62
N ILE A 346 -6.06 -32.04 2.76
CA ILE A 346 -7.20 -32.58 3.52
C ILE A 346 -8.50 -32.38 2.71
N LEU A 347 -8.75 -31.16 2.24
CA LEU A 347 -9.92 -30.83 1.44
C LEU A 347 -9.99 -31.68 0.17
N ASN A 348 -8.84 -31.97 -0.45
CA ASN A 348 -8.78 -32.85 -1.61
C ASN A 348 -9.17 -34.29 -1.25
N VAL A 349 -8.69 -34.83 -0.12
CA VAL A 349 -9.11 -36.17 0.35
C VAL A 349 -10.61 -36.22 0.64
N ILE A 350 -11.15 -35.21 1.34
CA ILE A 350 -12.58 -35.13 1.63
C ILE A 350 -13.38 -35.08 0.33
N TYR A 351 -13.04 -34.17 -0.59
CA TYR A 351 -13.75 -34.03 -1.86
C TYR A 351 -13.80 -35.34 -2.65
N GLU A 352 -12.66 -36.01 -2.83
CA GLU A 352 -12.56 -37.26 -3.57
C GLU A 352 -13.28 -38.43 -2.90
N SER A 353 -13.35 -38.45 -1.56
CA SER A 353 -14.02 -39.51 -0.81
C SER A 353 -15.55 -39.39 -0.80
N LEU A 354 -16.08 -38.17 -0.99
CA LEU A 354 -17.52 -37.92 -0.98
C LEU A 354 -18.15 -38.22 -2.34
N SER A 355 -19.30 -38.92 -2.33
CA SER A 355 -20.15 -39.05 -3.51
C SER A 355 -20.74 -37.69 -3.92
N ASN A 356 -21.15 -37.55 -5.18
CA ASN A 356 -21.80 -36.32 -5.65
C ASN A 356 -23.02 -35.91 -4.80
N LYS A 357 -23.80 -36.89 -4.31
CA LYS A 357 -24.93 -36.63 -3.42
C LYS A 357 -24.48 -36.03 -2.08
N LEU A 358 -23.41 -36.56 -1.49
CA LEU A 358 -22.85 -36.02 -0.24
C LEU A 358 -22.17 -34.66 -0.44
N ARG A 359 -21.54 -34.41 -1.59
CA ARG A 359 -20.99 -33.08 -1.94
C ARG A 359 -22.10 -32.02 -1.99
N ILE A 360 -23.22 -32.33 -2.63
CA ILE A 360 -24.39 -31.44 -2.66
C ILE A 360 -24.97 -31.25 -1.26
N TYR A 361 -25.12 -32.32 -0.49
CA TYR A 361 -25.61 -32.25 0.89
C TYR A 361 -24.71 -31.37 1.77
N PHE A 362 -23.39 -31.49 1.63
CA PHE A 362 -22.41 -30.62 2.30
C PHE A 362 -22.59 -29.15 1.91
N ILE A 363 -22.80 -28.84 0.62
CA ILE A 363 -23.07 -27.47 0.17
C ILE A 363 -24.38 -26.92 0.77
N ILE A 364 -25.43 -27.75 0.85
CA ILE A 364 -26.71 -27.35 1.45
C ILE A 364 -26.51 -26.98 2.92
N LEU A 365 -25.86 -27.84 3.71
CA LEU A 365 -25.67 -27.61 5.14
C LEU A 365 -24.60 -26.56 5.45
N GLY A 366 -23.55 -26.47 4.64
CA GLY A 366 -22.42 -25.59 4.88
C GLY A 366 -22.59 -24.18 4.31
N LEU A 367 -23.50 -23.99 3.36
CA LEU A 367 -23.71 -22.70 2.69
C LEU A 367 -25.18 -22.31 2.58
N LEU A 368 -26.02 -23.13 1.92
CA LEU A 368 -27.39 -22.72 1.59
C LEU A 368 -28.23 -22.45 2.84
N VAL A 369 -28.26 -23.39 3.78
CA VAL A 369 -29.04 -23.24 5.02
C VAL A 369 -28.47 -22.10 5.88
N PRO A 370 -27.16 -22.04 6.19
CA PRO A 370 -26.60 -20.94 6.97
C PRO A 370 -26.80 -19.56 6.35
N SER A 371 -26.55 -19.40 5.04
CA SER A 371 -26.76 -18.11 4.36
C SER A 371 -28.24 -17.71 4.32
N THR A 372 -29.15 -18.67 4.15
CA THR A 372 -30.59 -18.36 4.17
C THR A 372 -31.04 -17.93 5.56
N VAL A 373 -30.57 -18.62 6.60
CA VAL A 373 -30.87 -18.27 7.99
C VAL A 373 -30.28 -16.90 8.31
N ASP A 374 -29.01 -16.64 8.01
CA ASP A 374 -28.35 -15.35 8.22
C ASP A 374 -29.07 -14.22 7.46
N GLY A 375 -29.44 -14.47 6.20
CA GLY A 375 -30.22 -13.55 5.39
C GLY A 375 -31.58 -13.21 6.02
N ILE A 376 -32.31 -14.18 6.58
CA ILE A 376 -33.58 -13.93 7.29
C ILE A 376 -33.34 -13.12 8.57
N ILE A 377 -32.35 -13.50 9.38
CA ILE A 377 -32.01 -12.83 10.64
C ILE A 377 -31.69 -11.36 10.37
N ASN A 378 -30.79 -11.11 9.41
CA ASN A 378 -30.38 -9.77 9.04
C ASN A 378 -31.51 -9.01 8.36
N TYR A 379 -32.27 -9.66 7.46
CA TYR A 379 -33.40 -9.02 6.79
C TYR A 379 -34.47 -8.61 7.78
N PHE A 380 -34.74 -9.32 8.87
CA PHE A 380 -35.79 -8.94 9.84
C PHE A 380 -35.24 -8.24 11.10
N SER A 381 -33.92 -7.99 11.15
CA SER A 381 -33.26 -7.43 12.33
C SER A 381 -33.61 -8.20 13.60
N LEU A 382 -33.69 -9.53 13.50
CA LEU A 382 -34.01 -10.39 14.63
C LEU A 382 -32.86 -10.35 15.63
N ASP A 383 -33.19 -10.40 16.93
CA ASP A 383 -32.18 -10.37 17.98
C ASP A 383 -31.22 -11.56 17.85
N VAL A 384 -30.01 -11.23 17.41
CA VAL A 384 -28.94 -12.17 17.13
C VAL A 384 -28.55 -12.93 18.39
N GLN A 385 -28.65 -12.35 19.59
CA GLN A 385 -28.33 -13.06 20.84
C GLN A 385 -29.32 -14.20 21.13
N LEU A 386 -30.61 -14.01 20.82
CA LEU A 386 -31.65 -15.01 21.02
C LEU A 386 -31.53 -16.19 20.03
N LEU A 387 -31.14 -15.89 18.79
CA LEU A 387 -30.98 -16.86 17.71
C LEU A 387 -29.64 -17.60 17.75
N GLN A 388 -28.55 -16.93 18.16
CA GLN A 388 -27.26 -17.57 18.38
C GLN A 388 -27.41 -18.73 19.37
N ASN A 389 -28.17 -18.55 20.45
CA ASN A 389 -28.40 -19.61 21.44
C ASN A 389 -29.19 -20.81 20.92
N SER A 390 -30.01 -20.64 19.88
CA SER A 390 -30.91 -21.70 19.37
C SER A 390 -30.36 -22.44 18.14
N PHE A 391 -29.47 -21.81 17.36
CA PHE A 391 -28.94 -22.33 16.09
C PHE A 391 -27.41 -22.35 16.02
N PHE A 392 -26.73 -22.53 17.16
CA PHE A 392 -25.28 -22.45 17.30
C PHE A 392 -24.54 -23.47 16.41
N ILE A 393 -24.29 -23.11 15.17
CA ILE A 393 -23.40 -23.83 14.24
C ILE A 393 -22.46 -22.79 13.64
N TYR A 394 -21.43 -22.40 14.38
CA TYR A 394 -20.28 -21.66 13.84
C TYR A 394 -19.37 -22.58 13.01
N MET A 395 -19.96 -23.38 12.14
CA MET A 395 -19.23 -24.10 11.12
C MET A 395 -19.12 -23.16 9.92
N ASN A 396 -18.00 -22.41 9.85
CA ASN A 396 -17.62 -21.55 8.71
C ASN A 396 -17.28 -22.38 7.45
N LEU A 397 -18.12 -23.36 7.12
CA LEU A 397 -17.95 -24.29 6.01
C LEU A 397 -18.33 -23.63 4.68
N GLY A 398 -18.97 -22.46 4.69
CA GLY A 398 -19.39 -21.74 3.48
C GLY A 398 -18.27 -21.56 2.47
N TYR A 399 -17.08 -21.14 2.92
CA TYR A 399 -15.92 -21.00 2.04
C TYR A 399 -15.48 -22.34 1.42
N ILE A 400 -15.56 -23.44 2.18
CA ILE A 400 -15.26 -24.80 1.69
C ILE A 400 -16.33 -25.25 0.69
N SER A 401 -17.60 -24.97 0.96
CA SER A 401 -18.72 -25.24 0.05
C SER A 401 -18.54 -24.50 -1.27
N VAL A 402 -18.11 -23.24 -1.26
CA VAL A 402 -17.81 -22.48 -2.49
C VAL A 402 -16.62 -23.08 -3.26
N LEU A 403 -15.58 -23.58 -2.58
CA LEU A 403 -14.49 -24.34 -3.23
C LEU A 403 -15.04 -25.60 -3.93
N PHE A 404 -15.94 -26.34 -3.26
CA PHE A 404 -16.56 -27.55 -3.81
C PHE A 404 -17.44 -27.23 -5.03
N ILE A 405 -18.26 -26.18 -4.95
CA ILE A 405 -19.06 -25.68 -6.08
C ILE A 405 -18.15 -25.42 -7.28
N GLY A 406 -17.05 -24.70 -7.09
CA GLY A 406 -16.11 -24.40 -8.17
C GLY A 406 -15.51 -25.65 -8.83
N ARG A 407 -15.11 -26.64 -8.02
CA ARG A 407 -14.63 -27.92 -8.53
C ARG A 407 -15.70 -28.69 -9.29
N MET A 408 -16.93 -28.74 -8.76
CA MET A 408 -18.05 -29.43 -9.39
C MET A 408 -18.45 -28.79 -10.73
N ILE A 409 -18.45 -27.45 -10.82
CA ILE A 409 -18.65 -26.72 -12.09
C ILE A 409 -17.55 -27.11 -13.08
N TYR A 410 -16.29 -27.07 -12.64
CA TYR A 410 -15.15 -27.38 -13.53
C TYR A 410 -15.20 -28.80 -14.10
N GLU A 411 -15.58 -29.79 -13.28
CA GLU A 411 -15.72 -31.20 -13.69
C GLU A 411 -16.93 -31.44 -14.61
N ASN A 412 -18.04 -30.72 -14.38
CA ASN A 412 -19.31 -30.96 -15.07
C ASN A 412 -19.68 -29.87 -16.08
N LYS A 413 -18.73 -28.98 -16.45
CA LYS A 413 -18.98 -27.82 -17.31
C LYS A 413 -19.67 -28.17 -18.63
N GLU A 414 -19.35 -29.33 -19.23
CA GLU A 414 -20.00 -29.74 -20.49
C GLU A 414 -21.46 -30.18 -20.29
N LYS A 415 -21.79 -30.73 -19.11
CA LYS A 415 -23.14 -31.24 -18.77
C LYS A 415 -24.10 -30.13 -18.35
N ILE A 416 -23.61 -29.06 -17.71
CA ILE A 416 -24.45 -28.00 -17.17
C ILE A 416 -24.76 -26.98 -18.29
N SER A 417 -26.03 -26.63 -18.49
CA SER A 417 -26.45 -25.67 -19.51
C SER A 417 -25.98 -24.25 -19.17
N VAL A 418 -25.43 -23.52 -20.17
CA VAL A 418 -25.05 -22.10 -20.01
C VAL A 418 -26.27 -21.23 -19.76
N ILE A 419 -27.41 -21.56 -20.40
CA ILE A 419 -28.66 -20.82 -20.22
C ILE A 419 -29.10 -20.92 -18.75
N LEU A 420 -29.04 -22.12 -18.16
CA LEU A 420 -29.33 -22.31 -16.74
C LEU A 420 -28.40 -21.49 -15.85
N GLY A 421 -27.09 -21.49 -16.15
CA GLY A 421 -26.13 -20.63 -15.43
C GLY A 421 -26.46 -19.14 -15.55
N GLY A 422 -26.84 -18.67 -16.74
CA GLY A 422 -27.28 -17.29 -16.97
C GLY A 422 -28.52 -16.92 -16.14
N ILE A 423 -29.54 -17.79 -16.13
CA ILE A 423 -30.75 -17.59 -15.31
C ILE A 423 -30.40 -17.53 -13.82
N ILE A 424 -29.63 -18.49 -13.30
CA ILE A 424 -29.19 -18.51 -11.90
C ILE A 424 -28.41 -17.23 -11.57
N SER A 425 -27.59 -16.73 -12.51
CA SER A 425 -26.84 -15.50 -12.32
C SER A 425 -27.71 -14.28 -12.16
N VAL A 426 -28.70 -14.14 -13.05
CA VAL A 426 -29.65 -13.01 -13.03
C VAL A 426 -30.49 -13.07 -11.76
N VAL A 427 -30.99 -14.24 -11.38
CA VAL A 427 -31.76 -14.41 -10.14
C VAL A 427 -30.91 -14.03 -8.93
N GLY A 428 -29.66 -14.49 -8.86
CA GLY A 428 -28.75 -14.15 -7.76
C GLY A 428 -28.48 -12.65 -7.65
N LEU A 429 -28.19 -11.99 -8.77
CA LEU A 429 -27.95 -10.54 -8.81
C LEU A 429 -29.20 -9.74 -8.42
N VAL A 430 -30.35 -10.08 -8.99
CA VAL A 430 -31.62 -9.40 -8.68
C VAL A 430 -32.00 -9.60 -7.21
N LEU A 431 -31.80 -10.80 -6.67
CA LEU A 431 -32.02 -11.08 -5.26
C LEU A 431 -31.15 -10.18 -4.36
N THR A 432 -29.85 -10.07 -4.66
CA THR A 432 -28.94 -9.18 -3.92
C THR A 432 -29.41 -7.72 -3.97
N ILE A 433 -29.80 -7.22 -5.14
CA ILE A 433 -30.27 -5.82 -5.30
C ILE A 433 -31.55 -5.59 -4.49
N LEU A 434 -32.58 -6.43 -4.68
CA LEU A 434 -33.88 -6.26 -4.03
C LEU A 434 -33.78 -6.38 -2.50
N LEU A 435 -33.02 -7.35 -2.00
CA LEU A 435 -32.84 -7.52 -0.56
C LEU A 435 -32.09 -6.33 0.05
N THR A 436 -31.04 -5.84 -0.63
CA THR A 436 -30.26 -4.68 -0.18
C THR A 436 -31.08 -3.39 -0.21
N GLU A 437 -31.87 -3.17 -1.26
CA GLU A 437 -32.78 -2.03 -1.36
C GLU A 437 -33.85 -2.08 -0.26
N GLY A 438 -34.49 -3.23 -0.07
CA GLY A 438 -35.52 -3.42 0.95
C GLY A 438 -35.03 -3.19 2.37
N ILE A 439 -33.87 -3.77 2.74
CA ILE A 439 -33.32 -3.59 4.09
C ILE A 439 -32.80 -2.16 4.32
N SER A 440 -32.17 -1.55 3.30
CA SER A 440 -31.68 -0.17 3.42
C SER A 440 -32.85 0.81 3.55
N GLY A 441 -33.91 0.63 2.75
CA GLY A 441 -35.13 1.42 2.86
C GLY A 441 -35.81 1.27 4.23
N ARG A 442 -35.83 0.07 4.80
CA ARG A 442 -36.41 -0.13 6.14
C ARG A 442 -35.59 0.51 7.26
N LEU A 443 -34.26 0.41 7.19
CA LEU A 443 -33.36 0.95 8.21
C LEU A 443 -33.08 2.45 8.03
N GLY A 444 -33.46 3.03 6.88
CA GLY A 444 -33.22 4.43 6.56
C GLY A 444 -31.75 4.76 6.28
N VAL A 445 -30.90 3.75 6.09
CA VAL A 445 -29.44 3.91 5.85
C VAL A 445 -28.95 2.90 4.82
N SER A 446 -27.93 3.26 4.04
CA SER A 446 -27.25 2.32 3.14
C SER A 446 -26.61 1.17 3.94
N THR A 447 -26.99 -0.06 3.64
CA THR A 447 -26.44 -1.25 4.32
C THR A 447 -25.75 -2.20 3.36
N HIS A 448 -24.74 -2.90 3.86
CA HIS A 448 -23.89 -3.82 3.09
C HIS A 448 -24.16 -5.29 3.40
N THR A 449 -25.23 -5.60 4.14
CA THR A 449 -25.54 -6.94 4.65
C THR A 449 -25.51 -8.01 3.55
N PHE A 450 -26.31 -7.82 2.48
CA PHE A 450 -26.44 -8.79 1.40
C PHE A 450 -25.28 -8.75 0.38
N PHE A 451 -24.23 -7.99 0.67
CA PHE A 451 -23.02 -7.93 -0.15
C PHE A 451 -21.90 -8.88 0.30
N SER A 452 -22.12 -9.64 1.37
CA SER A 452 -21.20 -10.69 1.83
C SER A 452 -20.99 -11.76 0.75
N GLU A 453 -19.77 -12.25 0.61
CA GLU A 453 -19.39 -13.25 -0.39
C GLU A 453 -20.00 -14.64 -0.16
N LEU A 454 -20.54 -14.90 1.04
CA LEU A 454 -21.23 -16.14 1.35
C LEU A 454 -22.75 -16.04 1.19
N GLU A 455 -23.27 -14.85 0.88
CA GLU A 455 -24.68 -14.68 0.59
C GLU A 455 -25.10 -15.45 -0.65
N ILE A 456 -26.22 -16.15 -0.54
CA ILE A 456 -26.67 -17.09 -1.57
C ILE A 456 -26.87 -16.41 -2.92
N GLY A 457 -27.36 -15.15 -2.93
CA GLY A 457 -27.50 -14.35 -4.15
C GLY A 457 -26.16 -14.14 -4.86
N ASN A 458 -25.11 -13.81 -4.11
CA ASN A 458 -23.77 -13.58 -4.64
C ASN A 458 -23.09 -14.88 -5.10
N VAL A 459 -23.32 -15.99 -4.40
CA VAL A 459 -22.81 -17.31 -4.81
C VAL A 459 -23.53 -17.83 -6.05
N MET A 460 -24.86 -17.66 -6.15
CA MET A 460 -25.64 -17.95 -7.36
C MET A 460 -25.14 -17.12 -8.54
N TYR A 461 -24.88 -15.84 -8.30
CA TYR A 461 -24.32 -14.97 -9.31
C TYR A 461 -22.95 -15.47 -9.80
N ALA A 462 -22.05 -15.77 -8.87
CA ALA A 462 -20.74 -16.34 -9.19
C ALA A 462 -20.80 -17.71 -9.90
N PHE A 463 -21.75 -18.56 -9.54
CA PHE A 463 -21.94 -19.89 -10.13
C PHE A 463 -22.09 -19.79 -11.65
N GLY A 464 -23.01 -18.94 -12.13
CA GLY A 464 -23.24 -18.86 -13.57
C GLY A 464 -22.17 -18.07 -14.31
N ILE A 465 -21.59 -17.04 -13.71
CA ILE A 465 -20.42 -16.35 -14.29
C ILE A 465 -19.23 -17.31 -14.46
N MET A 466 -18.94 -18.14 -13.46
CA MET A 466 -17.91 -19.16 -13.57
C MET A 466 -18.26 -20.21 -14.63
N LEU A 467 -19.52 -20.65 -14.72
CA LEU A 467 -19.94 -21.63 -15.73
C LEU A 467 -19.75 -21.08 -17.14
N ILE A 468 -20.16 -19.84 -17.39
CA ILE A 468 -19.94 -19.13 -18.67
C ILE A 468 -18.45 -19.13 -18.98
N ALA A 469 -17.61 -18.70 -18.03
CA ALA A 469 -16.17 -18.67 -18.21
C ALA A 469 -15.58 -20.07 -18.49
N CYS A 470 -16.04 -21.12 -17.82
CA CYS A 470 -15.59 -22.48 -18.05
C CYS A 470 -15.89 -23.00 -19.47
N LYS A 471 -16.95 -22.49 -20.12
CA LYS A 471 -17.32 -22.83 -21.50
C LYS A 471 -16.68 -21.94 -22.56
N LEU A 472 -16.04 -20.83 -22.17
CA LEU A 472 -15.30 -19.99 -23.11
C LEU A 472 -14.08 -20.75 -23.65
N SER A 473 -14.26 -21.41 -24.79
CA SER A 473 -13.17 -21.98 -25.57
C SER A 473 -12.61 -20.89 -26.49
N PHE A 474 -11.39 -20.42 -26.21
CA PHE A 474 -10.62 -19.65 -27.20
C PHE A 474 -10.20 -20.61 -28.32
N LYS A 475 -11.04 -20.72 -29.35
CA LYS A 475 -10.79 -21.54 -30.55
C LYS A 475 -9.88 -20.85 -31.59
N GLY A 476 -9.30 -19.70 -31.26
CA GLY A 476 -8.45 -18.93 -32.18
C GLY A 476 -6.95 -19.08 -31.90
N ASP A 477 -6.16 -19.19 -32.97
CA ASP A 477 -4.69 -19.23 -32.97
C ASP A 477 -4.02 -17.88 -32.66
N ASN A 478 -4.77 -16.87 -32.18
CA ASN A 478 -4.19 -15.59 -31.79
C ASN A 478 -3.40 -15.74 -30.48
N THR A 479 -2.18 -16.25 -30.62
CA THR A 479 -1.23 -16.50 -29.54
C THR A 479 -0.87 -15.21 -28.80
N PHE A 480 -0.95 -14.04 -29.43
CA PHE A 480 -0.61 -12.77 -28.80
C PHE A 480 -1.62 -12.37 -27.70
N ILE A 481 -2.92 -12.31 -28.03
CA ILE A 481 -3.97 -11.95 -27.05
C ILE A 481 -4.01 -13.00 -25.93
N LYS A 482 -3.93 -14.28 -26.28
CA LYS A 482 -3.85 -15.38 -25.30
C LYS A 482 -2.68 -15.21 -24.34
N ASN A 483 -1.50 -14.83 -24.84
CA ASN A 483 -0.32 -14.59 -24.01
C ASN A 483 -0.49 -13.36 -23.09
N ILE A 484 -1.18 -12.30 -23.54
CA ILE A 484 -1.50 -11.15 -22.69
C ILE A 484 -2.43 -11.58 -21.55
N ILE A 485 -3.53 -12.28 -21.87
CA ILE A 485 -4.47 -12.79 -20.88
C ILE A 485 -3.75 -13.63 -19.83
N ILE A 486 -2.90 -14.56 -20.26
CA ILE A 486 -2.11 -15.41 -19.35
C ILE A 486 -1.20 -14.58 -18.43
N LYS A 487 -0.50 -13.59 -18.97
CA LYS A 487 0.43 -12.75 -18.19
C LYS A 487 -0.31 -11.88 -17.19
N VAL A 488 -1.44 -11.29 -17.57
CA VAL A 488 -2.24 -10.43 -16.67
C VAL A 488 -2.97 -11.29 -15.62
N SER A 489 -3.46 -12.48 -15.98
CA SER A 489 -4.12 -13.37 -15.01
C SER A 489 -3.16 -13.89 -13.95
N GLU A 490 -1.88 -14.06 -14.27
CA GLU A 490 -0.83 -14.37 -13.29
C GLU A 490 -0.61 -13.24 -12.27
N LEU A 491 -0.95 -12.00 -12.64
CA LEU A 491 -0.86 -10.83 -11.75
C LEU A 491 -2.13 -10.60 -10.92
N ALA A 492 -3.23 -11.30 -11.19
CA ALA A 492 -4.55 -11.02 -10.59
C ALA A 492 -4.51 -10.97 -9.05
N MET A 493 -3.77 -11.89 -8.42
CA MET A 493 -3.58 -11.86 -6.96
C MET A 493 -2.76 -10.65 -6.51
N GLY A 494 -1.67 -10.32 -7.23
CA GLY A 494 -0.89 -9.11 -6.96
C GLY A 494 -1.73 -7.83 -7.07
N ILE A 495 -2.63 -7.76 -8.05
CA ILE A 495 -3.58 -6.63 -8.19
C ILE A 495 -4.51 -6.58 -6.96
N TYR A 496 -5.09 -7.72 -6.57
CA TYR A 496 -5.93 -7.81 -5.37
C TYR A 496 -5.19 -7.30 -4.11
N PHE A 497 -3.92 -7.63 -3.91
CA PHE A 497 -3.16 -7.17 -2.74
C PHE A 497 -2.80 -5.68 -2.76
N SER A 498 -2.76 -5.04 -3.93
CA SER A 498 -2.06 -3.75 -4.09
C SER A 498 -2.93 -2.61 -4.61
N HIS A 499 -4.08 -2.88 -5.24
CA HIS A 499 -4.94 -1.84 -5.82
C HIS A 499 -5.35 -0.75 -4.83
N ALA A 500 -5.71 -1.12 -3.59
CA ALA A 500 -6.08 -0.15 -2.56
C ALA A 500 -4.91 0.74 -2.12
N LEU A 501 -3.66 0.27 -2.27
CA LEU A 501 -2.48 1.09 -1.99
C LEU A 501 -2.38 2.22 -3.02
N VAL A 502 -2.63 1.91 -4.30
CA VAL A 502 -2.68 2.92 -5.36
C VAL A 502 -3.81 3.91 -5.10
N MET A 503 -4.98 3.44 -4.65
CA MET A 503 -6.09 4.32 -4.26
C MET A 503 -5.67 5.28 -3.13
N TRP A 504 -4.95 4.81 -2.11
CA TRP A 504 -4.45 5.68 -1.01
C TRP A 504 -3.45 6.73 -1.49
N LEU A 505 -2.58 6.36 -2.42
CA LEU A 505 -1.55 7.25 -2.98
C LEU A 505 -2.17 8.32 -3.89
N ILE A 506 -3.18 7.97 -4.70
CA ILE A 506 -3.86 8.93 -5.58
C ILE A 506 -4.81 9.82 -4.75
N GLY A 507 -5.60 9.23 -3.86
CA GLY A 507 -6.67 9.90 -3.12
C GLY A 507 -8.06 9.57 -3.66
N ASP A 508 -9.03 10.43 -3.34
CA ASP A 508 -10.42 10.35 -3.79
C ASP A 508 -10.70 11.21 -5.04
N THR A 509 -9.75 12.06 -5.43
CA THR A 509 -9.92 13.09 -6.45
C THR A 509 -8.73 13.07 -7.42
N ILE A 510 -9.01 13.17 -8.72
CA ILE A 510 -8.00 13.30 -9.78
C ILE A 510 -8.31 14.56 -10.58
N SER A 511 -7.32 15.45 -10.71
CA SER A 511 -7.41 16.65 -11.55
C SER A 511 -6.46 16.55 -12.75
N ILE A 512 -7.02 16.56 -13.96
CA ILE A 512 -6.26 16.51 -15.23
C ILE A 512 -6.69 17.72 -16.07
N SER A 513 -5.74 18.59 -16.42
CA SER A 513 -5.95 19.72 -17.33
C SER A 513 -7.14 20.62 -16.95
N GLY A 514 -7.36 20.85 -15.65
CA GLY A 514 -8.45 21.68 -15.14
C GLY A 514 -9.78 20.94 -14.90
N ILE A 515 -9.92 19.70 -15.36
CA ILE A 515 -11.08 18.85 -15.06
C ILE A 515 -10.80 18.04 -13.81
N THR A 516 -11.68 18.12 -12.82
CA THR A 516 -11.57 17.37 -11.55
C THR A 516 -12.68 16.35 -11.46
N PHE A 517 -12.30 15.08 -11.29
CA PHE A 517 -13.22 13.96 -11.11
C PHE A 517 -13.06 13.42 -9.69
N LYS A 518 -14.17 13.05 -9.05
CA LYS A 518 -14.17 12.48 -7.70
C LYS A 518 -14.75 11.07 -7.73
N ILE A 519 -14.09 10.15 -7.02
CA ILE A 519 -14.41 8.72 -7.06
C ILE A 519 -15.87 8.39 -6.70
N ASP A 520 -16.48 9.21 -5.83
CA ASP A 520 -17.84 9.00 -5.36
C ASP A 520 -18.88 9.88 -6.06
N ASN A 521 -18.52 10.81 -6.96
CA ASN A 521 -19.47 11.79 -7.50
C ASN A 521 -20.60 11.14 -8.34
N SER A 522 -20.23 10.24 -9.25
CA SER A 522 -21.14 9.55 -10.17
C SER A 522 -20.56 8.19 -10.60
N VAL A 523 -21.41 7.29 -11.11
CA VAL A 523 -20.96 5.98 -11.62
C VAL A 523 -19.93 6.10 -12.77
N PRO A 524 -20.12 6.97 -13.78
CA PRO A 524 -19.12 7.13 -14.85
C PRO A 524 -17.75 7.58 -14.32
N GLU A 525 -17.71 8.55 -13.40
CA GLU A 525 -16.46 9.00 -12.78
C GLU A 525 -15.81 7.90 -11.94
N CYS A 526 -16.60 7.17 -11.14
CA CYS A 526 -16.13 6.01 -10.39
C CYS A 526 -15.49 4.97 -11.31
N LEU A 527 -16.12 4.62 -12.43
CA LEU A 527 -15.60 3.63 -13.38
C LEU A 527 -14.31 4.12 -14.06
N LEU A 528 -14.25 5.37 -14.48
CA LEU A 528 -13.03 5.98 -15.03
C LEU A 528 -11.88 5.93 -14.01
N PHE A 529 -12.18 6.27 -12.76
CA PHE A 529 -11.22 6.20 -11.66
C PHE A 529 -10.68 4.77 -11.48
N VAL A 530 -11.56 3.76 -11.47
CA VAL A 530 -11.16 2.36 -11.34
C VAL A 530 -10.28 1.90 -12.51
N VAL A 531 -10.58 2.31 -13.74
CA VAL A 531 -9.73 1.99 -14.90
C VAL A 531 -8.32 2.53 -14.71
N ILE A 532 -8.19 3.79 -14.26
CA ILE A 532 -6.90 4.42 -13.96
C ILE A 532 -6.17 3.64 -12.86
N ILE A 533 -6.86 3.30 -11.77
CA ILE A 533 -6.29 2.52 -10.65
C ILE A 533 -5.82 1.15 -11.12
N PHE A 534 -6.64 0.44 -11.89
CA PHE A 534 -6.34 -0.91 -12.33
C PHE A 534 -5.12 -0.94 -13.26
N ILE A 535 -5.06 -0.03 -14.23
CA ILE A 535 -3.91 0.11 -15.14
C ILE A 535 -2.66 0.51 -14.36
N THR A 536 -2.76 1.51 -13.48
CA THR A 536 -1.64 1.96 -12.65
C THR A 536 -1.13 0.85 -11.75
N THR A 537 -2.02 0.04 -11.18
CA THR A 537 -1.67 -1.12 -10.36
C THR A 537 -0.89 -2.16 -11.16
N ILE A 538 -1.36 -2.48 -12.38
CA ILE A 538 -0.64 -3.40 -13.29
C ILE A 538 0.75 -2.86 -13.60
N ILE A 539 0.86 -1.58 -13.97
CA ILE A 539 2.14 -0.92 -14.27
C ILE A 539 3.07 -1.01 -13.04
N MET A 540 2.57 -0.65 -11.86
CA MET A 540 3.32 -0.66 -10.59
C MET A 540 3.92 -2.03 -10.28
N ILE A 541 3.15 -3.12 -10.44
CA ILE A 541 3.59 -4.47 -10.03
C ILE A 541 4.25 -5.29 -11.15
N ALA A 542 4.08 -4.91 -12.42
CA ALA A 542 4.61 -5.65 -13.56
C ALA A 542 6.14 -5.90 -13.51
N PRO A 543 6.99 -4.95 -13.07
CA PRO A 543 8.43 -5.21 -12.96
C PRO A 543 8.75 -6.35 -11.99
N LEU A 544 8.05 -6.42 -10.86
CA LEU A 544 8.25 -7.43 -9.81
C LEU A 544 8.02 -8.86 -10.33
N ALA A 545 7.12 -9.01 -11.30
CA ALA A 545 6.73 -10.31 -11.85
C ALA A 545 7.86 -11.04 -12.59
N SER A 546 8.94 -10.35 -12.95
CA SER A 546 10.11 -10.95 -13.63
C SER A 546 11.35 -11.02 -12.74
N ILE A 547 11.29 -10.46 -11.53
CA ILE A 547 12.41 -10.47 -10.58
C ILE A 547 12.33 -11.78 -9.76
N PRO A 548 13.40 -12.60 -9.71
CA PRO A 548 13.43 -13.80 -8.88
C PRO A 548 13.06 -13.50 -7.43
N TYR A 549 12.37 -14.44 -6.76
CA TYR A 549 11.79 -14.29 -5.42
C TYR A 549 10.66 -13.26 -5.31
N PHE A 550 10.86 -12.02 -5.79
CA PHE A 550 9.85 -10.94 -5.78
C PHE A 550 8.61 -11.27 -6.61
N LYS A 551 8.77 -12.03 -7.70
CA LYS A 551 7.62 -12.50 -8.49
C LYS A 551 6.59 -13.27 -7.65
N LYS A 552 7.01 -13.88 -6.54
CA LYS A 552 6.10 -14.60 -5.62
C LYS A 552 5.18 -13.67 -4.82
N LEU A 553 5.49 -12.37 -4.76
CA LEU A 553 4.66 -11.36 -4.11
C LEU A 553 3.48 -10.91 -4.99
N VAL A 554 3.54 -11.19 -6.30
CA VAL A 554 2.55 -10.74 -7.28
C VAL A 554 1.92 -11.89 -8.08
N LYS A 555 2.65 -12.99 -8.28
CA LYS A 555 2.19 -14.26 -8.85
C LYS A 555 1.98 -15.31 -7.75
N ILE A 556 0.93 -15.15 -6.95
CA ILE A 556 0.71 -15.93 -5.71
C ILE A 556 0.05 -17.32 -5.97
N SER A 557 -0.32 -17.65 -7.21
CA SER A 557 -1.10 -18.86 -7.58
C SER A 557 -0.31 -20.17 -7.68
#